data_AF-A0A5K1GDR7-F1
#
_entry.id   AF-A0A5K1GDR7-F1
#
_cell.length_a   1.000
_cell.length_b   1.000
_cell.length_c   1.000
_cell.angle_alpha   90.00
_cell.angle_beta   90.00
_cell.angle_gamma   90.00
#
_symmetry.space_group_name_H-M   'P 1'
#
loop_
_entity.id
_entity.type
_entity.pdbx_description
1 polymer ?
#
loop_
_entity_poly.entity_id
_entity_poly.type
_entity_poly.pdbx_seq_one_letter_code
_entity_poly.pdbx_strand_id
1 'polypeptide(L)'
;VDFRHLVDQLPAGASFTMISDSCHSGGLIDKEKEQIGPSTVLQSRTVAGMEKIQYRSKARVIPFKAVLQYLATVSGIDSPEIGDHLSALFGREASLRFQPGARGVHRRTDDGILMSGCQSDETSADACPTGDPAEAYGAFSNALQMALREVKGRIGNRELVKMVRKLLREGEYEQHPCLYCSDENADAPFLWQPIISCERKERHSAT
;
A
#
# COMPACT_ATOMS: atom_id res chain seq x y z
N VAL A 1 -3.54 4.73 11.92
CA VAL A 1 -2.92 5.26 13.16
C VAL A 1 -1.55 4.63 13.37
N ASP A 2 -1.45 3.30 13.43
CA ASP A 2 -0.19 2.60 13.73
C ASP A 2 0.87 2.75 12.64
N PHE A 3 0.50 2.50 11.40
CA PHE A 3 1.48 2.47 10.32
C PHE A 3 2.12 3.84 10.11
N ARG A 4 1.30 4.91 10.09
CA ARG A 4 1.82 6.29 10.05
C ARG A 4 2.72 6.61 11.24
N HIS A 5 2.36 6.14 12.44
CA HIS A 5 3.18 6.34 13.64
C HIS A 5 4.57 5.69 13.51
N LEU A 6 4.68 4.53 12.85
CA LEU A 6 5.98 3.91 12.54
C LEU A 6 6.76 4.73 11.52
N VAL A 7 6.10 5.23 10.47
CA VAL A 7 6.74 6.07 9.45
C VAL A 7 7.19 7.43 10.03
N ASP A 8 6.43 8.02 10.95
CA ASP A 8 6.77 9.29 11.62
C ASP A 8 8.01 9.18 12.52
N GLN A 9 8.41 7.97 12.92
CA GLN A 9 9.61 7.74 13.72
C GLN A 9 10.90 7.66 12.88
N LEU A 10 10.79 7.72 11.56
CA LEU A 10 11.96 7.62 10.69
C LEU A 10 12.90 8.84 10.88
N PRO A 11 14.22 8.63 10.84
CA PRO A 11 15.19 9.72 10.88
C PRO A 11 14.95 10.73 9.76
N ALA A 12 15.23 12.01 10.02
CA ALA A 12 15.18 13.04 8.99
C ALA A 12 16.11 12.66 7.82
N GLY A 13 15.59 12.73 6.59
CA GLY A 13 16.31 12.35 5.39
C GLY A 13 16.20 10.87 5.00
N ALA A 14 15.51 10.05 5.79
CA ALA A 14 15.15 8.70 5.37
C ALA A 14 14.02 8.75 4.32
N SER A 15 14.14 7.91 3.28
CA SER A 15 13.06 7.66 2.32
C SER A 15 12.33 6.39 2.71
N PHE A 16 10.99 6.41 2.65
CA PHE A 16 10.14 5.26 2.94
C PHE A 16 9.17 4.98 1.81
N THR A 17 9.18 3.75 1.32
CA THR A 17 8.24 3.28 0.29
C THR A 17 7.56 2.00 0.76
N MET A 18 6.23 2.02 0.82
CA MET A 18 5.40 0.86 1.08
C MET A 18 4.72 0.40 -0.21
N ILE A 19 4.82 -0.89 -0.49
CA ILE A 19 4.14 -1.55 -1.60
C ILE A 19 3.15 -2.52 -0.97
N SER A 20 1.85 -2.24 -1.11
CA SER A 20 0.77 -2.98 -0.46
C SER A 20 -0.07 -3.72 -1.50
N ASP A 21 0.29 -4.97 -1.78
CA ASP A 21 -0.48 -5.88 -2.65
C ASP A 21 -1.64 -6.53 -1.88
N SER A 22 -2.58 -5.70 -1.43
CA SER A 22 -3.72 -6.07 -0.62
C SER A 22 -4.90 -5.12 -0.83
N CYS A 23 -6.11 -5.64 -0.61
CA CYS A 23 -7.34 -4.83 -0.62
C CYS A 23 -7.41 -3.92 0.64
N HIS A 24 -8.03 -2.74 0.52
CA HIS A 24 -8.25 -1.76 1.61
C HIS A 24 -7.03 -0.99 2.15
N SER A 25 -5.96 -0.88 1.36
CA SER A 25 -4.74 -0.16 1.76
C SER A 25 -4.84 1.38 1.71
N GLY A 26 -5.92 1.95 1.14
CA GLY A 26 -6.11 3.40 0.99
C GLY A 26 -6.14 4.21 2.30
N GLY A 27 -6.38 3.57 3.45
CA GLY A 27 -6.39 4.22 4.77
C GLY A 27 -5.06 4.15 5.55
N LEU A 28 -4.00 3.55 4.98
CA LEU A 28 -2.73 3.30 5.69
C LEU A 28 -1.92 4.59 5.91
N ILE A 29 -1.98 5.54 4.97
CA ILE A 29 -1.35 6.85 5.08
C ILE A 29 -2.39 7.96 4.93
N ASP A 30 -3.22 8.09 5.96
CA ASP A 30 -4.21 9.17 6.07
C ASP A 30 -3.54 10.55 5.91
N LYS A 31 -3.98 11.32 4.89
CA LYS A 31 -3.50 12.65 4.44
C LYS A 31 -2.32 12.73 3.48
N GLU A 32 -1.81 11.64 2.92
CA GLU A 32 -0.98 11.76 1.71
C GLU A 32 -1.85 12.12 0.50
N LYS A 33 -1.32 12.99 -0.37
CA LYS A 33 -2.05 13.39 -1.58
C LYS A 33 -2.22 12.18 -2.50
N GLU A 34 -3.44 11.96 -2.96
CA GLU A 34 -3.72 10.97 -4.00
C GLU A 34 -3.16 11.49 -5.33
N GLN A 35 -2.07 10.87 -5.79
CA GLN A 35 -1.44 11.19 -7.07
C GLN A 35 -2.09 10.43 -8.22
N ILE A 36 -2.50 9.20 -7.93
CA ILE A 36 -3.18 8.29 -8.85
C ILE A 36 -4.22 7.52 -8.05
N GLY A 37 -5.51 7.70 -8.35
CA GLY A 37 -6.60 6.99 -7.67
C GLY A 37 -7.97 7.19 -8.34
N PRO A 38 -9.07 6.78 -7.69
CA PRO A 38 -10.42 6.85 -8.28
C PRO A 38 -10.87 8.28 -8.60
N SER A 39 -10.34 9.28 -7.89
CA SER A 39 -10.64 10.69 -8.14
C SER A 39 -10.03 11.21 -9.46
N THR A 40 -9.14 10.44 -10.09
CA THR A 40 -8.35 10.86 -11.27
C THR A 40 -8.85 10.28 -12.61
N VAL A 41 -9.94 9.50 -12.65
CA VAL A 41 -10.40 8.87 -13.90
C VAL A 41 -11.90 9.10 -14.16
N LEU A 42 -12.22 10.14 -14.94
CA LEU A 42 -13.39 10.15 -15.81
C LEU A 42 -12.99 9.51 -17.14
N GLN A 43 -13.46 8.28 -17.40
CA GLN A 43 -13.95 7.80 -18.71
C GLN A 43 -14.06 6.27 -18.69
N SER A 44 -15.25 5.77 -18.35
CA SER A 44 -15.66 4.41 -18.69
C SER A 44 -16.05 4.37 -20.17
N ARG A 45 -15.30 3.63 -21.01
CA ARG A 45 -15.83 3.13 -22.29
C ARG A 45 -16.16 1.66 -22.10
N THR A 46 -17.46 1.37 -22.07
CA THR A 46 -18.03 0.03 -22.17
C THR A 46 -17.64 -0.59 -23.52
N VAL A 47 -17.00 -1.75 -23.51
CA VAL A 47 -16.91 -2.62 -24.69
C VAL A 47 -17.47 -3.96 -24.30
N ALA A 48 -18.57 -4.34 -24.95
CA ALA A 48 -19.30 -5.58 -24.72
C ALA A 48 -18.74 -6.70 -25.61
N GLY A 49 -18.57 -7.89 -25.03
CA GLY A 49 -18.46 -9.16 -25.73
C GLY A 49 -17.03 -9.63 -26.02
N MET A 50 -16.51 -10.51 -25.15
CA MET A 50 -15.50 -11.52 -25.48
C MET A 50 -15.47 -12.58 -24.37
N GLU A 51 -15.31 -13.85 -24.76
CA GLU A 51 -15.40 -15.02 -23.89
C GLU A 51 -14.32 -15.00 -22.80
N LYS A 52 -14.74 -15.12 -21.53
CA LYS A 52 -13.86 -15.03 -20.36
C LYS A 52 -12.95 -16.25 -20.28
N ILE A 53 -11.66 -16.07 -20.53
CA ILE A 53 -10.65 -16.98 -19.98
C ILE A 53 -10.62 -16.72 -18.48
N GLN A 54 -11.34 -17.53 -17.71
CA GLN A 54 -11.47 -17.36 -16.27
C GLN A 54 -10.16 -17.81 -15.60
N TYR A 55 -9.16 -16.92 -15.58
CA TYR A 55 -8.05 -17.03 -14.62
C TYR A 55 -8.67 -17.21 -13.23
N ARG A 56 -8.27 -18.27 -12.50
CA ARG A 56 -8.70 -18.50 -11.12
C ARG A 56 -8.06 -17.43 -10.23
N SER A 57 -8.59 -16.22 -10.26
CA SER A 57 -8.19 -15.15 -9.37
C SER A 57 -8.99 -15.22 -8.07
N LYS A 58 -8.29 -15.18 -6.93
CA LYS A 58 -8.93 -15.04 -5.61
C LYS A 58 -8.75 -13.62 -5.09
N ALA A 59 -9.83 -13.08 -4.54
CA ALA A 59 -9.82 -11.80 -3.85
C ALA A 59 -8.96 -11.87 -2.59
N ARG A 60 -8.03 -10.93 -2.40
CA ARG A 60 -7.27 -10.78 -1.15
C ARG A 60 -8.08 -10.04 -0.07
N VAL A 61 -9.25 -10.58 0.27
CA VAL A 61 -10.18 -10.01 1.26
C VAL A 61 -10.53 -11.07 2.29
N ILE A 62 -10.41 -10.73 3.58
CA ILE A 62 -10.95 -11.55 4.66
C ILE A 62 -12.25 -10.88 5.15
N PRO A 63 -13.41 -11.56 5.08
CA PRO A 63 -14.67 -10.98 5.53
C PRO A 63 -14.62 -10.61 7.01
N PHE A 64 -15.08 -9.41 7.38
CA PHE A 64 -15.07 -8.93 8.76
C PHE A 64 -15.71 -9.91 9.75
N LYS A 65 -16.86 -10.50 9.39
CA LYS A 65 -17.55 -11.49 10.22
C LYS A 65 -16.68 -12.73 10.51
N ALA A 66 -15.89 -13.19 9.54
CA ALA A 66 -14.99 -14.33 9.73
C ALA A 66 -13.85 -13.97 10.71
N VAL A 67 -13.30 -12.76 10.59
CA VAL A 67 -12.29 -12.25 11.54
C VAL A 67 -12.86 -12.14 12.95
N LEU A 68 -14.02 -11.50 13.10
CA LEU A 68 -14.67 -11.34 14.41
C LEU A 68 -14.99 -12.68 15.05
N GLN A 69 -15.57 -13.63 14.30
CA GLN A 69 -15.90 -14.96 14.81
C GLN A 69 -14.64 -15.73 15.25
N TYR A 70 -13.56 -15.65 14.48
CA TYR A 70 -12.29 -16.25 14.85
C TYR A 70 -11.74 -15.64 16.15
N LEU A 71 -11.69 -14.30 16.23
CA LEU A 71 -11.22 -13.57 17.41
C LEU A 71 -12.07 -13.85 18.66
N ALA A 72 -13.39 -13.92 18.52
CA ALA A 72 -14.29 -14.32 19.62
C ALA A 72 -13.96 -15.73 20.10
N THR A 73 -13.73 -16.67 19.18
CA THR A 73 -13.35 -18.06 19.51
C THR A 73 -12.04 -18.12 20.29
N VAL A 74 -10.99 -17.41 19.85
CA VAL A 74 -9.68 -17.48 20.50
C VAL A 74 -9.58 -16.64 21.77
N SER A 75 -10.32 -15.55 21.88
CA SER A 75 -10.33 -14.69 23.09
C SER A 75 -11.23 -15.24 24.19
N GLY A 76 -12.25 -16.05 23.85
CA GLY A 76 -13.24 -16.54 24.80
C GLY A 76 -14.18 -15.47 25.35
N ILE A 77 -14.21 -14.28 24.73
CA ILE A 77 -15.05 -13.16 25.13
C ILE A 77 -16.29 -13.13 24.24
N ASP A 78 -17.44 -12.82 24.83
CA ASP A 78 -18.67 -12.51 24.09
C ASP A 78 -18.83 -10.99 23.96
N SER A 79 -18.22 -10.42 22.92
CA SER A 79 -18.31 -9.00 22.57
C SER A 79 -18.58 -8.84 21.06
N PRO A 80 -19.39 -7.87 20.65
CA PRO A 80 -19.51 -7.52 19.23
C PRO A 80 -18.36 -6.62 18.76
N GLU A 81 -17.56 -6.07 19.67
CA GLU A 81 -16.51 -5.10 19.37
C GLU A 81 -15.18 -5.81 19.13
N ILE A 82 -14.67 -5.72 17.90
CA ILE A 82 -13.37 -6.33 17.55
C ILE A 82 -12.21 -5.84 18.42
N GLY A 83 -12.29 -4.59 18.89
CA GLY A 83 -11.28 -3.97 19.75
C GLY A 83 -11.14 -4.65 21.11
N ASP A 84 -12.24 -5.18 21.67
CA ASP A 84 -12.22 -5.87 22.96
C ASP A 84 -11.42 -7.18 22.84
N HIS A 85 -11.68 -7.95 21.78
CA HIS A 85 -10.97 -9.21 21.54
C HIS A 85 -9.48 -8.97 21.28
N LEU A 86 -9.13 -7.97 20.45
CA LEU A 86 -7.74 -7.63 20.17
C LEU A 86 -7.00 -7.17 21.42
N SER A 87 -7.63 -6.35 22.26
CA SER A 87 -7.05 -5.88 23.51
C SER A 87 -6.88 -7.01 24.52
N ALA A 88 -7.84 -7.94 24.59
CA ALA A 88 -7.75 -9.08 25.49
C ALA A 88 -6.66 -10.09 25.10
N LEU A 89 -6.49 -10.33 23.80
CA LEU A 89 -5.49 -11.28 23.29
C LEU A 89 -4.07 -10.72 23.33
N PHE A 90 -3.90 -9.45 22.99
CA PHE A 90 -2.58 -8.86 22.72
C PHE A 90 -2.18 -7.78 23.74
N GLY A 91 -3.10 -7.28 24.57
CA GLY A 91 -2.80 -6.26 25.57
C GLY A 91 -2.16 -5.01 24.95
N ARG A 92 -0.93 -4.69 25.37
CA ARG A 92 -0.15 -3.56 24.84
C ARG A 92 0.46 -3.80 23.45
N GLU A 93 0.43 -5.04 22.96
CA GLU A 93 0.87 -5.38 21.60
C GLU A 93 -0.27 -5.21 20.58
N ALA A 94 -1.51 -4.99 21.03
CA ALA A 94 -2.61 -4.61 20.15
C ALA A 94 -2.31 -3.27 19.47
N SER A 95 -2.84 -3.06 18.27
CA SER A 95 -2.74 -1.77 17.55
C SER A 95 -3.11 -0.59 18.47
N LEU A 96 -2.36 0.51 18.40
CA LEU A 96 -2.57 1.74 19.17
C LEU A 96 -3.99 2.28 18.99
N ARG A 97 -4.65 1.98 17.86
CA ARG A 97 -6.06 2.34 17.65
C ARG A 97 -6.99 1.74 18.72
N PHE A 98 -6.64 0.57 19.25
CA PHE A 98 -7.43 -0.12 20.27
C PHE A 98 -6.89 0.11 21.68
N GLN A 99 -5.80 0.88 21.82
CA GLN A 99 -5.24 1.23 23.13
C GLN A 99 -5.89 2.50 23.70
N PRO A 100 -6.25 2.51 25.00
CA PRO A 100 -6.77 3.71 25.65
C PRO A 100 -5.71 4.82 25.68
N GLY A 101 -6.02 5.98 25.09
CA GLY A 101 -5.19 7.18 25.19
C GLY A 101 -4.20 7.42 24.06
N ALA A 102 -4.24 6.66 22.96
CA ALA A 102 -3.47 6.94 21.75
C ALA A 102 -3.93 8.26 21.11
N ARG A 103 -3.32 9.39 21.53
CA ARG A 103 -3.52 10.70 20.90
C ARG A 103 -2.63 10.82 19.67
N GLY A 104 -3.21 11.38 18.60
CA GLY A 104 -2.53 11.58 17.32
C GLY A 104 -1.21 12.33 17.48
N VAL A 105 -0.14 11.73 16.96
CA VAL A 105 1.20 12.31 16.97
C VAL A 105 1.27 13.46 15.96
N HIS A 106 2.11 14.44 16.26
CA HIS A 106 2.41 15.57 15.37
C HIS A 106 2.89 15.06 14.01
N ARG A 107 2.12 15.37 12.98
CA ARG A 107 2.26 14.81 11.64
C ARG A 107 3.39 15.52 10.91
N ARG A 108 4.40 14.79 10.42
CA ARG A 108 5.21 15.29 9.32
C ARG A 108 4.42 15.12 8.03
N THR A 109 4.35 16.17 7.22
CA THR A 109 3.95 16.02 5.82
C THR A 109 5.17 15.49 5.07
N ASP A 110 4.96 14.65 4.04
CA ASP A 110 5.91 14.44 2.92
C ASP A 110 6.98 13.33 2.99
N ASP A 111 7.01 12.46 4.02
CA ASP A 111 8.10 11.47 4.12
C ASP A 111 7.78 10.07 3.52
N GLY A 112 6.54 9.79 3.13
CA GLY A 112 6.11 8.44 2.76
C GLY A 112 5.58 8.29 1.33
N ILE A 113 5.95 7.20 0.67
CA ILE A 113 5.33 6.75 -0.58
C ILE A 113 4.53 5.48 -0.31
N LEU A 114 3.24 5.46 -0.66
CA LEU A 114 2.42 4.24 -0.68
C LEU A 114 1.96 3.94 -2.09
N MET A 115 2.24 2.71 -2.53
CA MET A 115 1.65 2.11 -3.71
C MET A 115 0.67 1.00 -3.29
N SER A 116 -0.63 1.18 -3.51
CA SER A 116 -1.65 0.15 -3.23
C SER A 116 -1.94 -0.69 -4.46
N GLY A 117 -2.28 -1.97 -4.26
CA GLY A 117 -2.59 -2.89 -5.35
C GLY A 117 -3.96 -2.69 -6.02
N CYS A 118 -4.86 -1.94 -5.40
CA CYS A 118 -6.18 -1.62 -5.96
C CYS A 118 -6.73 -0.30 -5.40
N GLN A 119 -7.83 0.17 -5.99
CA GLN A 119 -8.65 1.24 -5.43
C GLN A 119 -9.44 0.75 -4.22
N SER A 120 -10.03 1.69 -3.46
CA SER A 120 -10.74 1.37 -2.22
C SER A 120 -12.02 0.56 -2.43
N ASP A 121 -12.60 0.64 -3.62
CA ASP A 121 -13.79 -0.04 -4.11
C ASP A 121 -13.49 -1.30 -4.95
N GLU A 122 -12.21 -1.65 -5.08
CA GLU A 122 -11.73 -2.77 -5.90
C GLU A 122 -11.03 -3.84 -5.06
N THR A 123 -10.71 -4.95 -5.72
CA THR A 123 -10.04 -6.11 -5.10
C THR A 123 -8.69 -6.35 -5.75
N SER A 124 -7.63 -6.46 -4.94
CA SER A 124 -6.34 -7.01 -5.38
C SER A 124 -6.42 -8.53 -5.59
N ALA A 125 -5.98 -8.97 -6.77
CA ALA A 125 -6.05 -10.35 -7.22
C ALA A 125 -4.81 -11.17 -6.86
N ASP A 126 -5.04 -12.36 -6.35
CA ASP A 126 -4.07 -13.45 -6.33
C ASP A 126 -4.27 -14.32 -7.58
N ALA A 127 -3.31 -14.32 -8.48
CA ALA A 127 -3.39 -14.97 -9.79
C ALA A 127 -2.65 -16.31 -9.78
N CYS A 128 -3.24 -17.32 -10.41
CA CYS A 128 -2.67 -18.67 -10.54
C CYS A 128 -2.97 -19.19 -11.95
N PRO A 129 -2.20 -18.77 -12.97
CA PRO A 129 -2.52 -18.99 -14.38
C PRO A 129 -2.47 -20.45 -14.80
N THR A 130 -1.53 -21.23 -14.24
CA THR A 130 -1.36 -22.65 -14.55
C THR A 130 -2.18 -23.56 -13.64
N GLY A 131 -2.84 -23.00 -12.63
CA GLY A 131 -3.53 -23.77 -11.58
C GLY A 131 -2.59 -24.42 -10.58
N ASP A 132 -1.26 -24.33 -10.79
CA ASP A 132 -0.25 -24.76 -9.84
C ASP A 132 -0.05 -23.67 -8.77
N PRO A 133 -0.29 -23.96 -7.49
CA PRO A 133 -0.01 -23.02 -6.40
C PRO A 133 1.45 -22.54 -6.35
N ALA A 134 2.40 -23.32 -6.86
CA ALA A 134 3.81 -22.93 -6.92
C ALA A 134 4.07 -21.76 -7.90
N GLU A 135 3.17 -21.54 -8.86
CA GLU A 135 3.24 -20.46 -9.83
C GLU A 135 2.23 -19.34 -9.55
N ALA A 136 1.62 -19.34 -8.35
CA ALA A 136 0.73 -18.27 -7.93
C ALA A 136 1.51 -16.98 -7.62
N TYR A 137 0.91 -15.83 -7.93
CA TYR A 137 1.49 -14.52 -7.67
C TYR A 137 0.42 -13.47 -7.36
N GLY A 138 0.81 -12.44 -6.60
CA GLY A 138 0.01 -11.22 -6.47
C GLY A 138 0.05 -10.43 -7.76
N ALA A 139 -1.10 -10.13 -8.35
CA ALA A 139 -1.18 -9.51 -9.67
C ALA A 139 -0.48 -8.14 -9.69
N PHE A 140 -0.62 -7.34 -8.61
CA PHE A 140 0.04 -6.04 -8.53
C PHE A 140 1.57 -6.19 -8.39
N SER A 141 2.04 -7.04 -7.49
CA SER A 141 3.49 -7.26 -7.30
C SER A 141 4.15 -7.81 -8.56
N ASN A 142 3.49 -8.73 -9.27
CA ASN A 142 4.01 -9.28 -10.52
C ASN A 142 4.05 -8.21 -11.63
N ALA A 143 2.98 -7.44 -11.81
CA ALA A 143 2.95 -6.36 -12.80
C ALA A 143 4.00 -5.27 -12.49
N LEU A 144 4.26 -4.97 -11.22
CA LEU A 144 5.34 -4.08 -10.80
C LEU A 144 6.72 -4.63 -11.20
N GLN A 145 6.98 -5.91 -10.96
CA GLN A 145 8.24 -6.54 -11.38
C GLN A 145 8.40 -6.52 -12.91
N MET A 146 7.34 -6.79 -13.66
CA MET A 146 7.35 -6.74 -15.13
C MET A 146 7.66 -5.33 -15.63
N ALA A 147 7.00 -4.30 -15.09
CA ALA A 147 7.28 -2.91 -15.43
C ALA A 147 8.76 -2.56 -15.19
N LEU A 148 9.31 -2.93 -14.04
CA LEU A 148 10.71 -2.67 -13.71
C LEU A 148 11.70 -3.36 -14.66
N ARG A 149 11.37 -4.52 -15.23
CA ARG A 149 12.22 -5.22 -16.21
C ARG A 149 12.29 -4.48 -17.55
N GLU A 150 11.27 -3.72 -17.91
CA GLU A 150 11.24 -2.95 -19.17
C GLU A 150 11.98 -1.61 -19.07
N VAL A 151 12.11 -1.06 -17.86
CA VAL A 151 12.73 0.24 -17.62
C VAL A 151 14.25 0.18 -17.85
N LYS A 152 14.72 1.00 -18.78
CA LYS A 152 16.16 1.23 -19.01
C LYS A 152 16.61 2.49 -18.27
N GLY A 153 16.90 2.35 -16.97
CA GLY A 153 17.42 3.44 -16.13
C GLY A 153 16.53 3.78 -14.94
N ARG A 154 16.42 5.07 -14.61
CA ARG A 154 15.57 5.56 -13.51
C ARG A 154 14.15 5.81 -14.02
N ILE A 155 13.15 5.53 -13.18
CA ILE A 155 11.74 5.80 -13.45
C ILE A 155 11.12 6.51 -12.25
N GLY A 156 10.25 7.50 -12.49
CA GLY A 156 9.50 8.17 -11.43
C GLY A 156 8.42 7.28 -10.81
N ASN A 157 8.06 7.49 -9.54
CA ASN A 157 7.01 6.72 -8.88
C ASN A 157 5.67 6.76 -9.63
N ARG A 158 5.28 7.94 -10.12
CA ARG A 158 4.05 8.16 -10.91
C ARG A 158 4.08 7.41 -12.24
N GLU A 159 5.22 7.44 -12.94
CA GLU A 159 5.38 6.77 -14.22
C GLU A 159 5.35 5.25 -14.06
N LEU A 160 5.98 4.73 -12.99
CA LEU A 160 5.98 3.31 -12.67
C LEU A 160 4.55 2.81 -12.44
N VAL A 161 3.77 3.48 -11.59
CA VAL A 161 2.37 3.08 -11.32
C VAL A 161 1.50 3.15 -12.58
N LYS A 162 1.72 4.13 -13.47
CA LYS A 162 1.04 4.19 -14.77
C LYS A 162 1.38 2.98 -15.66
N MET A 163 2.65 2.57 -15.72
CA MET A 163 3.09 1.39 -16.46
C MET A 163 2.46 0.11 -15.88
N VAL A 164 2.42 -0.02 -14.55
CA VAL A 164 1.77 -1.15 -13.88
C VAL A 164 0.27 -1.22 -14.18
N ARG A 165 -0.45 -0.10 -14.14
CA ARG A 165 -1.87 -0.03 -14.54
C ARG A 165 -2.08 -0.48 -15.99
N LYS A 166 -1.14 -0.17 -16.89
CA LYS A 166 -1.20 -0.60 -18.29
C LYS A 166 -1.06 -2.12 -18.39
N LEU A 167 -0.05 -2.71 -17.74
CA LEU A 167 0.17 -4.16 -17.73
C LEU A 167 -1.00 -4.94 -17.13
N LEU A 168 -1.60 -4.43 -16.05
CA LEU A 168 -2.77 -5.06 -15.43
C LEU A 168 -3.99 -5.03 -16.36
N ARG A 169 -4.21 -3.94 -17.08
CA ARG A 169 -5.28 -3.83 -18.09
C ARG A 169 -5.07 -4.81 -19.25
N GLU A 170 -3.83 -4.94 -19.73
CA GLU A 170 -3.46 -5.89 -20.78
C GLU A 170 -3.61 -7.34 -20.32
N GLY A 171 -3.38 -7.62 -19.04
CA GLY A 171 -3.65 -8.90 -18.39
C GLY A 171 -5.10 -9.11 -17.94
N GLU A 172 -6.03 -8.24 -18.38
CA GLU A 172 -7.47 -8.31 -18.07
C GLU A 172 -7.82 -8.28 -16.56
N TYR A 173 -6.94 -7.70 -15.73
CA TYR A 173 -7.25 -7.44 -14.32
C TYR A 173 -8.10 -6.18 -14.17
N GLU A 174 -9.16 -6.28 -13.37
CA GLU A 174 -10.05 -5.15 -13.05
C GLU A 174 -9.42 -4.17 -12.04
N GLN A 175 -8.34 -4.56 -11.35
CA GLN A 175 -7.72 -3.76 -10.30
C GLN A 175 -6.89 -2.59 -10.86
N HIS A 176 -6.96 -1.44 -10.18
CA HIS A 176 -6.20 -0.23 -10.51
C HIS A 176 -5.33 0.20 -9.33
N PRO A 177 -4.02 -0.09 -9.35
CA PRO A 177 -3.10 0.34 -8.30
C PRO A 177 -3.10 1.85 -8.07
N CYS A 178 -2.99 2.32 -6.83
CA CYS A 178 -2.94 3.76 -6.53
C CYS A 178 -1.55 4.20 -6.07
N LEU A 179 -1.32 5.52 -6.13
CA LEU A 179 -0.12 6.18 -5.61
C LEU A 179 -0.54 7.29 -4.65
N TYR A 180 -0.03 7.22 -3.41
CA TYR A 180 -0.22 8.22 -2.37
C TYR A 180 1.15 8.73 -1.91
N CYS A 181 1.44 9.99 -2.19
CA CYS A 181 2.65 10.70 -1.78
C CYS A 181 2.55 12.20 -2.11
N SER A 182 3.53 12.99 -1.65
CA SER A 182 3.73 14.38 -2.08
C SER A 182 4.02 14.52 -3.59
N ASP A 183 3.90 15.74 -4.12
CA ASP A 183 4.17 16.00 -5.53
C ASP A 183 5.64 15.75 -5.89
N GLU A 184 6.56 16.10 -4.99
CA GLU A 184 8.00 15.84 -5.14
C GLU A 184 8.28 14.34 -5.21
N ASN A 185 7.66 13.55 -4.33
CA ASN A 185 7.82 12.10 -4.29
C ASN A 185 7.16 11.41 -5.49
N ALA A 186 6.12 12.00 -6.08
CA ALA A 186 5.47 11.42 -7.26
C ALA A 186 6.42 11.37 -8.47
N ASP A 187 7.24 12.41 -8.64
CA ASP A 187 8.18 12.53 -9.76
C ASP A 187 9.62 12.13 -9.38
N ALA A 188 9.89 11.88 -8.09
CA ALA A 188 11.15 11.31 -7.63
C ALA A 188 11.37 9.88 -8.18
N PRO A 189 12.62 9.46 -8.41
CA PRO A 189 12.88 8.11 -8.90
C PRO A 189 12.48 7.05 -7.87
N PHE A 190 11.95 5.93 -8.35
CA PHE A 190 11.52 4.81 -7.52
C PHE A 190 12.67 4.28 -6.65
N LEU A 191 12.39 4.11 -5.35
CA LEU A 191 13.34 3.68 -4.31
C LEU A 191 14.63 4.54 -4.21
N TRP A 192 14.58 5.78 -4.68
CA TRP A 192 15.72 6.68 -4.59
C TRP A 192 15.87 7.31 -3.20
N GLN A 193 17.13 7.50 -2.79
CA GLN A 193 17.49 8.31 -1.63
C GLN A 193 18.29 9.53 -2.11
N PRO A 194 17.88 10.76 -1.75
CA PRO A 194 18.74 11.91 -1.93
C PRO A 194 20.03 11.71 -1.15
N ILE A 195 21.20 11.88 -1.80
CA ILE A 195 22.47 11.90 -1.07
C ILE A 195 22.50 13.20 -0.28
N ILE A 196 22.28 13.12 1.03
CA ILE A 196 22.50 14.25 1.92
C ILE A 196 24.01 14.35 2.13
N SER A 197 24.65 15.31 1.46
CA SER A 197 25.99 15.74 1.82
C SER A 197 25.93 16.30 3.24
N CYS A 198 26.45 15.55 4.21
CA CYS A 198 26.69 16.06 5.55
C CYS A 198 27.75 17.16 5.43
N GLU A 199 27.33 18.42 5.36
CA GLU A 199 28.23 19.55 5.56
C GLU A 199 28.74 19.46 7.01
N ARG A 200 29.94 18.90 7.18
CA ARG A 200 30.72 19.07 8.41
C ARG A 200 30.94 20.56 8.58
N LYS A 201 30.18 21.19 9.47
CA LYS A 201 30.55 22.49 10.03
C LYS A 201 31.91 22.33 10.72
N GLU A 202 32.97 22.64 9.99
CA GLU A 202 34.30 22.82 10.56
C GLU A 202 34.19 23.98 11.57
N ARG A 203 34.18 23.62 12.85
CA ARG A 203 34.39 24.57 13.94
C ARG A 203 35.81 25.09 13.82
N HIS A 204 35.96 26.21 13.11
CA HIS A 204 37.16 27.04 13.22
C HIS A 204 37.18 27.63 14.63
N SER A 205 37.97 27.01 15.48
CA SER A 205 38.46 27.57 16.73
C SER A 205 39.34 28.78 16.38
N ALA A 206 38.79 29.99 16.51
CA ALA A 206 39.59 31.19 16.55
C ALA A 206 40.41 31.18 17.84
N THR A 207 41.74 31.30 17.66
CA THR A 207 42.78 31.53 18.67
C THR A 207 42.50 32.71 19.56
#